data_AF-A0A1F8ZUL0-F1
#
_entry.id   AF-A0A1F8ZUL0-F1
#
_cell.length_a   1.000
_cell.length_b   1.000
_cell.length_c   1.000
_cell.angle_alpha   90.00
_cell.angle_beta   90.00
_cell.angle_gamma   90.00
#
_symmetry.space_group_name_H-M   'P 1'
#
loop_
_entity.id
_entity.type
_entity.pdbx_description
1 polymer ?
#
loop_
_entity_poly.entity_id
_entity_poly.type
_entity_poly.pdbx_seq_one_letter_code
_entity_poly.pdbx_strand_id
1 'polypeptide(L)'
;MEDRSCKRCSVTRVNNLCKAYEKAHQNNHPGALNELREVVSLVKPRGYQEVIRLLNPGLANQELRAFCWNVSSFLEEDELKRIFSRTSNKKG
;
A
#
# COMPACT_ATOMS: atom_id res chain seq x y z
N MET A 1 -14.47 -14.19 20.80
CA MET A 1 -13.15 -13.81 21.35
C MET A 1 -12.15 -14.72 20.66
N GLU A 2 -11.24 -14.31 19.79
CA GLU A 2 -10.42 -13.11 19.73
C GLU A 2 -10.09 -12.75 18.27
N ASP A 3 -9.96 -11.45 18.07
CA ASP A 3 -9.50 -10.68 16.91
C ASP A 3 -8.07 -11.04 16.43
N ARG A 4 -7.75 -12.33 16.23
CA ARG A 4 -6.42 -12.77 15.77
C ARG A 4 -6.20 -12.60 14.26
N SER A 5 -7.27 -12.40 13.50
CA SER A 5 -7.21 -12.20 12.05
C SER A 5 -6.71 -10.80 11.65
N CYS A 6 -6.76 -9.80 12.53
CA CYS A 6 -6.41 -8.42 12.15
C CYS A 6 -4.90 -8.11 12.15
N LYS A 7 -4.09 -8.72 13.03
CA LYS A 7 -2.65 -8.41 13.10
C LYS A 7 -1.86 -8.98 11.92
N ARG A 8 -2.14 -10.23 11.52
CA ARG A 8 -1.41 -10.91 10.43
C ARG A 8 -1.80 -10.32 9.06
N CYS A 9 -3.07 -9.96 8.88
CA CYS A 9 -3.51 -9.21 7.71
C CYS A 9 -2.86 -7.83 7.62
N SER A 10 -2.74 -7.10 8.74
CA SER A 10 -2.09 -5.79 8.75
C SER A 10 -0.62 -5.84 8.30
N VAL A 11 0.14 -6.85 8.73
CA VAL A 11 1.54 -7.02 8.29
C VAL A 11 1.65 -7.32 6.80
N THR A 12 0.79 -8.19 6.27
CA THR A 12 0.77 -8.52 4.82
C THR A 12 0.39 -7.30 3.98
N ARG A 13 -0.60 -6.52 4.42
CA ARG A 13 -1.03 -5.27 3.76
C ARG A 13 0.11 -4.25 3.68
N VAL A 14 0.80 -4.03 4.79
CA VAL A 14 1.96 -3.12 4.86
C VAL A 14 3.09 -3.60 3.95
N ASN A 15 3.35 -4.91 3.93
CA ASN A 15 4.38 -5.48 3.06
C ASN A 15 4.04 -5.30 1.57
N ASN A 16 2.78 -5.49 1.18
CA ASN A 16 2.33 -5.23 -0.19
C ASN A 16 2.47 -3.76 -0.58
N LEU A 17 2.12 -2.82 0.30
CA LEU A 17 2.31 -1.38 0.09
C LEU A 17 3.80 -1.02 -0.06
N CYS A 18 4.67 -1.55 0.80
CA CYS A 18 6.12 -1.35 0.69
C CYS A 18 6.64 -1.88 -0.66
N LYS A 19 6.26 -3.11 -1.03
CA LYS A 19 6.67 -3.72 -2.31
C LYS A 19 6.16 -2.93 -3.51
N ALA A 20 4.95 -2.38 -3.46
CA ALA A 20 4.41 -1.55 -4.52
C ALA A 20 5.22 -0.25 -4.67
N TYR A 21 5.59 0.37 -3.55
CA TYR A 21 6.50 1.53 -3.54
C TYR A 21 7.86 1.19 -4.15
N GLU A 22 8.49 0.10 -3.70
CA GLU A 22 9.77 -0.35 -4.26
C GLU A 22 9.65 -0.68 -5.76
N LYS A 23 8.57 -1.33 -6.20
CA LYS A 23 8.35 -1.61 -7.63
C LYS A 23 8.15 -0.34 -8.45
N ALA A 24 7.39 0.62 -7.94
CA ALA A 24 7.12 1.88 -8.64
C ALA A 24 8.40 2.71 -8.81
N HIS A 25 9.22 2.79 -7.77
CA HIS A 25 10.37 3.70 -7.73
C HIS A 25 11.71 3.06 -8.10
N GLN A 26 11.95 1.79 -7.72
CA GLN A 26 13.21 1.09 -8.04
C GLN A 26 13.15 0.33 -9.36
N ASN A 27 12.02 -0.32 -9.66
CA ASN A 27 11.86 -1.11 -10.89
C ASN A 27 11.21 -0.31 -12.03
N ASN A 28 10.92 0.98 -11.79
CA ASN A 28 10.23 1.88 -12.71
C ASN A 28 8.95 1.25 -13.31
N HIS A 29 8.22 0.47 -12.50
CA HIS A 29 7.06 -0.28 -12.97
C HIS A 29 5.83 0.63 -12.99
N PRO A 30 5.33 1.05 -14.18
CA PRO A 30 4.25 2.03 -14.28
C PRO A 30 2.93 1.51 -13.67
N GLY A 31 2.71 0.19 -13.67
CA GLY A 31 1.57 -0.43 -13.01
C GLY A 31 1.58 -0.22 -11.49
N ALA A 32 2.76 -0.33 -10.87
CA ALA A 32 2.90 -0.14 -9.43
C ALA A 32 2.69 1.32 -9.03
N LEU A 33 3.12 2.26 -9.87
CA LEU A 33 2.83 3.68 -9.65
C LEU A 33 1.33 3.99 -9.74
N ASN A 34 0.61 3.33 -10.65
CA ASN A 34 -0.85 3.45 -10.73
C ASN A 34 -1.55 2.89 -9.49
N GLU A 35 -1.11 1.74 -8.98
CA GLU A 35 -1.61 1.15 -7.73
C GLU A 35 -1.42 2.12 -6.54
N LEU A 36 -0.26 2.78 -6.43
CA LEU A 36 -0.01 3.78 -5.39
C LEU A 36 -0.89 5.04 -5.57
N ARG A 37 -1.17 5.45 -6.81
CA ARG A 37 -2.12 6.55 -7.09
C ARG A 37 -3.54 6.21 -6.66
N GLU A 38 -3.98 4.98 -6.86
CA GLU A 38 -5.29 4.51 -6.35
C GLU A 38 -5.33 4.56 -4.83
N VAL A 39 -4.28 4.10 -4.14
CA VAL A 39 -4.13 4.21 -2.68
C VAL A 39 -4.24 5.67 -2.22
N VAL A 40 -3.52 6.58 -2.88
CA VAL A 40 -3.57 8.02 -2.58
C VAL A 40 -4.97 8.59 -2.77
N SER A 41 -5.65 8.21 -3.85
CA SER A 41 -7.01 8.68 -4.14
C SER A 41 -8.04 8.26 -3.08
N LEU A 42 -7.86 7.09 -2.47
CA LEU A 42 -8.74 6.60 -1.40
C LEU A 42 -8.43 7.20 -0.03
N VAL A 43 -7.15 7.38 0.28
CA VAL A 43 -6.71 7.81 1.61
C VAL A 43 -6.71 9.34 1.77
N LYS A 44 -6.41 10.09 0.71
CA LYS A 44 -6.42 11.55 0.71
C LYS A 44 -7.78 12.14 1.16
N PRO A 45 -8.95 11.74 0.63
CA PRO A 45 -10.24 12.25 1.09
C PRO A 45 -10.61 11.81 2.51
N ARG A 46 -9.93 10.81 3.08
CA ARG A 46 -10.11 10.35 4.47
C ARG A 46 -9.34 11.20 5.49
N GLY A 47 -8.66 12.26 5.04
CA GLY A 47 -7.96 13.22 5.90
C GLY A 47 -6.45 13.01 6.00
N TYR A 48 -5.89 11.96 5.40
CA TYR A 48 -4.44 11.71 5.42
C TYR A 48 -3.77 12.22 4.13
N GLN A 49 -3.52 13.54 4.09
CA GLN A 49 -2.92 14.22 2.93
C GLN A 49 -1.47 13.80 2.67
N GLU A 50 -0.74 13.38 3.70
CA GLU A 50 0.65 12.94 3.55
C GLU A 50 0.81 11.74 2.63
N VAL A 51 -0.26 10.97 2.37
CA VAL A 51 -0.23 9.79 1.49
C VAL A 51 0.41 10.06 0.12
N ILE A 52 0.34 11.30 -0.37
CA ILE A 52 0.98 11.73 -1.61
C ILE A 52 2.50 11.46 -1.64
N ARG A 53 3.14 11.33 -0.47
CA ARG A 53 4.55 10.98 -0.35
C ARG A 53 4.86 9.61 -0.95
N LEU A 54 3.89 8.69 -1.02
CA LEU A 54 4.06 7.41 -1.72
C LEU A 54 4.30 7.57 -3.23
N LEU A 55 3.88 8.69 -3.82
CA LEU A 55 4.12 8.98 -5.24
C LEU A 55 5.51 9.56 -5.51
N ASN A 56 6.24 9.94 -4.46
CA ASN A 56 7.57 10.52 -4.58
C ASN A 56 8.62 9.48 -4.15
N PRO A 57 9.68 9.28 -4.94
CA PRO A 57 10.82 8.47 -4.52
C PRO A 57 11.56 9.17 -3.37
N GLY A 58 12.24 8.39 -2.51
CA GLY A 58 13.13 8.93 -1.45
C GLY A 58 12.74 8.59 -0.01
N LEU A 59 11.70 7.79 0.23
CA LEU A 59 11.41 7.28 1.58
C LEU A 59 12.43 6.22 2.00
N ALA A 60 13.05 6.39 3.16
CA ALA A 60 13.88 5.35 3.76
C ALA A 60 13.03 4.14 4.17
N ASN A 61 13.58 2.92 4.09
CA ASN A 61 12.84 1.68 4.38
C ASN A 61 12.13 1.67 5.75
N GLN A 62 12.77 2.24 6.77
CA GLN A 62 12.19 2.30 8.12
C GLN A 62 10.98 3.25 8.17
N GLU A 63 11.09 4.43 7.55
CA GLU A 63 10.01 5.40 7.44
C GLU A 63 8.88 4.88 6.55
N LEU A 64 9.22 4.26 5.41
CA LEU A 64 8.26 3.65 4.49
C LEU A 64 7.38 2.64 5.21
N ARG A 65 7.96 1.78 6.05
CA ARG A 65 7.19 0.76 6.77
C ARG A 65 6.20 1.37 7.76
N ALA A 66 6.63 2.38 8.53
CA ALA A 66 5.73 3.12 9.44
C ALA A 66 4.65 3.87 8.66
N PHE A 67 5.03 4.47 7.52
CA PHE A 67 4.13 5.19 6.64
C PHE A 67 3.05 4.28 6.04
N CYS A 68 3.46 3.12 5.51
CA CYS A 68 2.56 2.09 5.00
C CYS A 68 1.65 1.54 6.12
N TRP A 69 2.11 1.45 7.36
CA TRP A 69 1.27 1.12 8.51
C TRP A 69 0.16 2.14 8.74
N ASN A 70 0.50 3.43 8.76
CA ASN A 70 -0.49 4.51 8.89
C ASN A 70 -1.49 4.48 7.74
N VAL A 71 -1.02 4.42 6.49
CA VAL A 71 -1.86 4.34 5.29
C VAL A 71 -2.77 3.11 5.31
N SER A 72 -2.25 1.96 5.75
CA SER A 72 -3.04 0.75 5.94
C SER A 72 -4.12 0.92 7.01
N SER A 73 -3.95 1.79 8.01
CA SER A 73 -5.00 2.07 8.99
C SER A 73 -6.19 2.82 8.36
N PHE A 74 -5.96 3.57 7.29
CA PHE A 74 -7.01 4.31 6.59
C PHE A 74 -7.72 3.50 5.52
N LEU A 75 -7.19 2.33 5.14
CA LEU A 75 -7.74 1.49 4.07
C LEU A 75 -8.45 0.27 4.66
N GLU A 76 -9.44 -0.23 3.93
CA GLU A 76 -10.04 -1.53 4.24
C GLU A 76 -9.28 -2.66 3.54
N GLU A 77 -9.46 -3.89 4.01
CA GLU A 77 -8.82 -5.06 3.39
C GLU A 77 -9.29 -5.25 1.94
N ASP A 78 -10.58 -5.06 1.69
CA ASP A 78 -11.19 -5.21 0.37
C ASP A 78 -10.64 -4.20 -0.65
N GLU A 79 -10.38 -2.97 -0.22
CA GLU A 79 -9.81 -1.93 -1.07
C GLU A 79 -8.37 -2.26 -1.48
N LEU A 80 -7.54 -2.70 -0.54
CA LEU A 80 -6.18 -3.13 -0.85
C LEU A 80 -6.16 -4.40 -1.69
N LYS A 81 -7.07 -5.34 -1.43
CA LYS A 81 -7.27 -6.48 -2.31
C LYS A 81 -7.65 -6.00 -3.69
N ARG A 82 -8.56 -5.05 -3.87
CA ARG A 82 -8.94 -4.55 -5.19
C ARG A 82 -7.76 -3.92 -5.95
N ILE A 83 -6.95 -3.12 -5.27
CA ILE A 83 -5.78 -2.44 -5.86
C ILE A 83 -4.71 -3.47 -6.23
N PHE A 84 -4.35 -4.36 -5.30
CA PHE A 84 -3.24 -5.30 -5.46
C PHE A 84 -3.61 -6.65 -6.09
N SER A 85 -4.89 -7.03 -6.14
CA SER A 85 -5.39 -8.27 -6.77
C SER A 85 -5.11 -8.30 -8.27
N ARG A 86 -5.03 -7.12 -8.91
CA ARG A 86 -4.66 -6.96 -10.31
C ARG A 86 -3.28 -7.56 -10.66
N THR A 87 -2.41 -7.74 -9.67
CA THR A 87 -1.07 -8.34 -9.85
C THR A 87 -0.97 -9.81 -9.42
N SER A 88 -2.00 -10.36 -8.76
CA SER A 88 -1.99 -11.77 -8.31
C SER A 88 -2.58 -12.75 -9.32
N ASN A 89 -3.26 -12.29 -10.38
CA ASN A 89 -3.83 -13.15 -11.41
C ASN A 89 -2.82 -13.41 -12.55
N LYS A 90 -1.69 -14.02 -12.22
CA LYS A 90 -0.78 -14.66 -13.18
C LYS A 90 -0.09 -15.87 -12.55
N LYS A 91 -0.90 -16.77 -12.01
CA LYS A 91 -0.65 -18.22 -12.03
C LYS A 91 -1.86 -18.77 -12.79
N GLY A 92 -1.75 -19.05 -14.09
CA GLY A 92 -0.94 -20.15 -14.60
C GLY A 92 -1.89 -21.33 -14.69
#